data_AF-E3MTC1-F1
#
_entry.id   AF-E3MTC1-F1
#
_cell.length_a   1.000
_cell.length_b   1.000
_cell.length_c   1.000
_cell.angle_alpha   90.00
_cell.angle_beta   90.00
_cell.angle_gamma   90.00
#
_symmetry.space_group_name_H-M   'P 1'
#
loop_
_entity.id
_entity.type
_entity.pdbx_description
1 polymer ?
#
loop_
_entity_poly.entity_id
_entity_poly.type
_entity_poly.pdbx_seq_one_letter_code
_entity_poly.pdbx_strand_id
1 'polypeptide(L)'
;MSETPEISVYESTFAQSDKTDAILVVDGKKLHVNKALLSYHSDYFNTLFNGEFKEKSMPEIPIEDVEFEDFATLLSLVHHNPMELSYGNAENILKLADRFLLPAAKRHVELFIWTTSEFSSLDKLVFADKYNLDTLLQKTLELYATEQKEFYHLDYSPARLLSTELKAKLFDIIKMSETPEMSIYESAFAKSDETDAILVVGQKKLHVNKTLLSHHSDYFKKLFNGDFKERSMPEIPIEDVEFEDFATLLSLVQRNPIVVEDDFEKFENLLKLARSILNASRRNTTWNF
;
A
#
# COMPACT_ATOMS: atom_id res chain seq x y z
N MET A 1 -24.38 37.66 36.91
CA MET A 1 -23.66 38.17 35.74
C MET A 1 -24.09 37.31 34.58
N SER A 2 -24.68 37.90 33.54
CA SER A 2 -25.04 37.18 32.32
C SER A 2 -23.75 36.89 31.55
N GLU A 3 -23.31 35.64 31.56
CA GLU A 3 -22.26 35.18 30.65
C GLU A 3 -22.74 35.45 29.22
N THR A 4 -21.99 36.27 28.51
CA THR A 4 -22.23 36.49 27.08
C THR A 4 -21.80 35.19 26.39
N PRO A 5 -22.61 34.56 25.53
CA PRO A 5 -22.21 33.33 24.87
C PRO A 5 -20.91 33.56 24.11
N GLU A 6 -19.93 32.67 24.29
CA GLU A 6 -18.72 32.67 23.48
C GLU A 6 -19.13 32.51 22.01
N ILE A 7 -18.79 33.50 21.18
CA ILE A 7 -19.09 33.47 19.75
C ILE A 7 -18.30 32.32 19.14
N SER A 8 -18.97 31.45 18.39
CA SER A 8 -18.29 30.30 17.78
C SER A 8 -17.23 30.74 16.77
N VAL A 9 -16.22 29.90 16.52
CA VAL A 9 -15.20 30.16 15.49
C VAL A 9 -15.82 30.38 14.11
N TYR A 10 -16.93 29.72 13.81
CA TYR A 10 -17.67 29.86 12.57
C TYR A 10 -18.34 31.23 12.44
N GLU A 11 -19.06 31.66 13.48
CA GLU A 11 -19.74 32.96 13.50
C GLU A 11 -18.76 34.13 13.41
N SER A 12 -17.62 34.04 14.10
CA SER A 12 -16.59 35.07 14.05
C SER A 12 -15.88 35.12 12.69
N THR A 13 -15.59 33.98 12.07
CA THR A 13 -14.90 33.92 10.77
C THR A 13 -15.77 34.43 9.63
N PHE A 14 -17.08 34.21 9.68
CA PHE A 14 -18.03 34.59 8.64
C PHE A 14 -18.99 35.70 9.07
N ALA A 15 -18.58 36.54 10.02
CA ALA A 15 -19.31 37.73 10.42
C ALA A 15 -19.35 38.77 9.28
N GLN A 16 -20.45 39.53 9.23
CA GLN A 16 -20.56 40.64 8.29
C GLN A 16 -19.46 41.68 8.52
N SER A 17 -18.80 42.10 7.45
CA SER A 17 -17.81 43.18 7.48
C SER A 17 -17.88 44.02 6.21
N ASP A 18 -17.09 45.09 6.17
CA ASP A 18 -16.85 45.91 4.98
C ASP A 18 -16.21 45.14 3.81
N LYS A 19 -15.69 43.94 4.08
CA LYS A 19 -15.06 43.05 3.09
C LYS A 19 -16.01 41.99 2.52
N THR A 20 -17.24 41.88 3.03
CA THR A 20 -18.23 40.87 2.60
C THR A 20 -19.35 41.48 1.78
N ASP A 21 -19.73 40.83 0.68
CA ASP A 21 -20.70 41.32 -0.31
C ASP A 21 -21.67 40.23 -0.81
N ALA A 22 -21.66 39.06 -0.19
CA ALA A 22 -22.65 38.00 -0.36
C ALA A 22 -22.97 37.29 0.96
N ILE A 23 -24.14 36.66 0.99
CA ILE A 23 -24.57 35.79 2.10
C ILE A 23 -24.89 34.41 1.52
N LEU A 24 -24.17 33.39 1.98
CA LEU A 24 -24.52 31.99 1.73
C LEU A 24 -25.29 31.46 2.94
N VAL A 25 -26.35 30.70 2.69
CA VAL A 25 -27.19 30.12 3.75
C VAL A 25 -27.09 28.60 3.71
N VAL A 26 -26.61 28.02 4.81
CA VAL A 26 -26.42 26.57 4.98
C VAL A 26 -27.06 26.18 6.30
N ASP A 27 -27.96 25.20 6.29
CA ASP A 27 -28.74 24.78 7.48
C ASP A 27 -29.42 25.95 8.22
N GLY A 28 -29.88 26.96 7.47
CA GLY A 28 -30.49 28.18 8.00
C GLY A 28 -29.51 29.16 8.68
N LYS A 29 -28.21 28.82 8.75
CA LYS A 29 -27.13 29.68 9.26
C LYS A 29 -26.49 30.48 8.13
N LYS A 30 -26.06 31.70 8.43
CA LYS A 30 -25.53 32.65 7.44
C LYS A 30 -24.01 32.70 7.47
N LEU A 31 -23.41 32.65 6.28
CA LEU A 31 -21.98 32.86 6.06
C LEU A 31 -21.82 34.12 5.21
N HIS A 32 -21.29 35.20 5.79
CA HIS A 32 -20.96 36.40 5.03
C HIS A 32 -19.61 36.20 4.32
N VAL A 33 -19.60 36.31 3.00
CA VAL A 33 -18.44 35.98 2.16
C VAL A 33 -18.09 37.11 1.20
N ASN A 34 -16.88 37.05 0.65
CA ASN A 34 -16.42 37.94 -0.41
C ASN A 34 -16.54 37.23 -1.78
N LYS A 35 -17.40 37.75 -2.67
CA LYS A 35 -17.65 37.18 -4.00
C LYS A 35 -16.37 37.09 -4.81
N ALA A 36 -15.59 38.18 -4.87
CA ALA A 36 -14.37 38.23 -5.68
C ALA A 36 -13.34 37.19 -5.24
N LEU A 37 -13.15 37.00 -3.93
CA LEU A 37 -12.24 36.00 -3.37
C LEU A 37 -12.69 34.57 -3.74
N LEU A 38 -13.95 34.23 -3.48
CA LEU A 38 -14.47 32.90 -3.79
C LEU A 38 -14.50 32.63 -5.30
N SER A 39 -14.89 33.60 -6.12
CA SER A 39 -14.85 33.48 -7.58
C SER A 39 -13.42 33.31 -8.12
N TYR A 40 -12.42 33.93 -7.48
CA TYR A 40 -11.02 33.75 -7.86
C TYR A 40 -10.52 32.33 -7.56
N HIS A 41 -10.98 31.73 -6.46
CA HIS A 41 -10.56 30.41 -6.02
C HIS A 41 -11.43 29.25 -6.51
N SER A 42 -12.59 29.53 -7.11
CA SER A 42 -13.56 28.51 -7.52
C SER A 42 -14.39 28.92 -8.74
N ASP A 43 -14.32 28.08 -9.78
CA ASP A 43 -15.15 28.22 -10.98
C ASP A 43 -16.65 28.06 -10.68
N TYR A 44 -16.99 27.25 -9.68
CA TYR A 44 -18.36 27.10 -9.20
C TYR A 44 -18.87 28.43 -8.65
N PHE A 45 -18.14 29.06 -7.71
CA PHE A 45 -18.56 30.33 -7.12
C PHE A 45 -18.47 31.49 -8.12
N ASN A 46 -17.53 31.44 -9.06
CA ASN A 46 -17.50 32.38 -10.18
C ASN A 46 -18.80 32.30 -11.00
N THR A 47 -19.24 31.08 -11.34
CA THR A 47 -20.49 30.86 -12.06
C THR A 47 -21.70 31.26 -11.22
N LEU A 48 -21.72 30.93 -9.93
CA LEU A 48 -22.81 31.25 -9.01
C LEU A 48 -23.03 32.77 -8.88
N PHE A 49 -21.95 33.54 -8.75
CA PHE A 49 -22.03 34.98 -8.50
C PHE A 49 -22.10 35.83 -9.77
N ASN A 50 -21.48 35.38 -10.86
CA ASN A 50 -21.35 36.18 -12.09
C ASN A 50 -22.21 35.66 -13.25
N GLY A 51 -22.68 34.41 -13.19
CA GLY A 51 -23.51 33.79 -14.23
C GLY A 51 -24.93 34.36 -14.29
N GLU A 52 -25.62 34.10 -15.40
CA GLU A 52 -26.97 34.63 -15.67
C GLU A 52 -28.09 33.76 -15.04
N PHE A 53 -27.89 33.37 -13.79
CA PHE A 53 -28.85 32.62 -12.99
C PHE A 53 -29.57 33.52 -11.98
N LYS A 54 -30.70 33.05 -11.43
CA LYS A 54 -31.51 33.83 -10.47
C LYS A 54 -30.70 34.18 -9.21
N GLU A 55 -29.79 33.29 -8.82
CA GLU A 55 -28.93 33.37 -7.63
C GLU A 55 -28.06 34.64 -7.63
N LYS A 56 -27.65 35.13 -8.80
CA LYS A 56 -26.85 36.36 -8.95
C LYS A 56 -27.52 37.59 -8.33
N SER A 57 -28.85 37.64 -8.35
CA SER A 57 -29.65 38.74 -7.80
C SER A 57 -30.24 38.45 -6.42
N MET A 58 -29.98 37.27 -5.85
CA MET A 58 -30.54 36.90 -4.55
C MET A 58 -29.77 37.59 -3.40
N PRO A 59 -30.47 38.15 -2.40
CA PRO A 59 -29.81 38.74 -1.23
C PRO A 59 -29.14 37.68 -0.35
N GLU A 60 -29.69 36.47 -0.32
CA GLU A 60 -29.20 35.32 0.42
C GLU A 60 -29.28 34.09 -0.48
N ILE A 61 -28.17 33.40 -0.68
CA ILE A 61 -28.05 32.28 -1.62
C ILE A 61 -28.02 30.96 -0.82
N PRO A 62 -29.04 30.10 -0.94
CA PRO A 62 -29.04 28.81 -0.25
C PRO A 62 -28.00 27.87 -0.87
N ILE A 63 -27.27 27.15 -0.02
CA ILE A 63 -26.42 26.02 -0.40
C ILE A 63 -26.99 24.77 0.27
N GLU A 64 -27.47 23.85 -0.57
CA GLU A 64 -28.17 22.64 -0.13
C GLU A 64 -27.25 21.41 -0.13
N ASP A 65 -27.64 20.39 0.63
CA ASP A 65 -26.95 19.10 0.75
C ASP A 65 -25.49 19.22 1.25
N VAL A 66 -25.24 20.11 2.22
CA VAL A 66 -23.95 20.24 2.91
C VAL A 66 -24.18 20.52 4.39
N GLU A 67 -23.33 19.96 5.26
CA GLU A 67 -23.32 20.28 6.68
C GLU A 67 -22.63 21.63 6.90
N PHE A 68 -23.24 22.49 7.72
CA PHE A 68 -22.75 23.84 7.99
C PHE A 68 -21.26 23.90 8.37
N GLU A 69 -20.82 23.06 9.31
CA GLU A 69 -19.46 23.13 9.85
C GLU A 69 -18.39 22.73 8.84
N ASP A 70 -18.64 21.66 8.08
CA ASP A 70 -17.70 21.21 7.03
C ASP A 70 -17.65 22.21 5.87
N PHE A 71 -18.78 22.80 5.49
CA PHE A 71 -18.82 23.82 4.46
C PHE A 71 -18.15 25.13 4.88
N ALA A 72 -18.36 25.57 6.12
CA ALA A 72 -17.67 26.73 6.69
C ALA A 72 -16.15 26.48 6.77
N THR A 73 -15.74 25.29 7.20
CA THR A 73 -14.33 24.88 7.23
C THR A 73 -13.72 24.93 5.84
N LEU A 74 -14.40 24.34 4.83
CA LEU A 74 -13.97 24.39 3.43
C LEU A 74 -13.72 25.82 2.93
N LEU A 75 -14.68 26.73 3.13
CA LEU A 75 -14.55 28.11 2.68
C LEU A 75 -13.43 28.85 3.40
N SER A 76 -13.18 28.52 4.67
CA SER A 76 -12.09 29.13 5.43
C SER A 76 -10.70 28.80 4.86
N LEU A 77 -10.55 27.68 4.14
CA LEU A 77 -9.26 27.24 3.56
C LEU A 77 -8.72 28.15 2.46
N VAL A 78 -9.55 29.07 1.93
CA VAL A 78 -9.10 30.09 0.98
C VAL A 78 -9.04 31.49 1.60
N HIS A 79 -9.26 31.59 2.91
CA HIS A 79 -9.08 32.82 3.68
C HIS A 79 -7.67 32.90 4.26
N HIS A 80 -7.32 34.07 4.81
CA HIS A 80 -6.00 34.29 5.41
C HIS A 80 -5.74 33.41 6.65
N ASN A 81 -6.77 33.16 7.46
CA ASN A 81 -6.68 32.35 8.67
C ASN A 81 -7.65 31.18 8.57
N PRO A 82 -7.21 30.04 8.01
CA PRO A 82 -8.07 28.87 7.85
C PRO A 82 -8.43 28.25 9.20
N MET A 83 -9.61 27.64 9.27
CA MET A 83 -10.01 26.80 10.40
C MET A 83 -9.22 25.50 10.40
N GLU A 84 -9.15 24.87 11.58
CA GLU A 84 -8.41 23.62 11.75
C GLU A 84 -9.09 22.46 11.02
N LEU A 85 -8.25 21.65 10.37
CA LEU A 85 -8.63 20.37 9.81
C LEU A 85 -8.44 19.28 10.86
N SER A 86 -9.22 18.22 10.76
CA SER A 86 -9.12 17.04 11.62
C SER A 86 -9.15 15.77 10.78
N TYR A 87 -8.67 14.65 11.35
CA TYR A 87 -8.86 13.34 10.74
C TYR A 87 -10.33 13.08 10.36
N GLY A 88 -11.28 13.49 11.21
CA GLY A 88 -12.71 13.20 11.04
C GLY A 88 -13.39 13.92 9.89
N ASN A 89 -12.93 15.13 9.52
CA ASN A 89 -13.55 15.94 8.47
C ASN A 89 -12.76 16.00 7.16
N ALA A 90 -11.50 15.57 7.13
CA ALA A 90 -10.64 15.66 5.95
C ALA A 90 -11.27 15.05 4.69
N GLU A 91 -11.89 13.87 4.80
CA GLU A 91 -12.56 13.24 3.66
C GLU A 91 -13.75 14.04 3.16
N ASN A 92 -14.58 14.56 4.06
CA ASN A 92 -15.75 15.32 3.64
C ASN A 92 -15.34 16.64 3.00
N ILE A 93 -14.33 17.31 3.54
CA ILE A 93 -13.79 18.55 2.97
C ILE A 93 -13.19 18.29 1.58
N LEU A 94 -12.52 17.15 1.35
CA LEU A 94 -12.08 16.78 -0.01
C LEU A 94 -13.26 16.60 -0.98
N LYS A 95 -14.33 15.92 -0.56
CA LYS A 95 -15.55 15.76 -1.37
C LYS A 95 -16.16 17.12 -1.73
N LEU A 96 -16.26 18.02 -0.75
CA LEU A 96 -16.80 19.36 -0.97
C LEU A 96 -15.86 20.21 -1.83
N ALA A 97 -14.55 20.13 -1.64
CA ALA A 97 -13.57 20.84 -2.46
C ALA A 97 -13.68 20.46 -3.95
N ASP A 98 -13.91 19.18 -4.26
CA ASP A 98 -14.20 18.73 -5.62
C ASP A 98 -15.57 19.22 -6.12
N ARG A 99 -16.63 19.10 -5.30
CA ARG A 99 -17.98 19.56 -5.67
C ARG A 99 -18.03 21.06 -5.98
N PHE A 100 -17.37 21.87 -5.16
CA PHE A 100 -17.35 23.33 -5.28
C PHE A 100 -16.13 23.84 -6.05
N LEU A 101 -15.38 22.97 -6.72
CA LEU A 101 -14.25 23.32 -7.58
C LEU A 101 -13.24 24.26 -6.89
N LEU A 102 -12.82 23.93 -5.66
CA LEU A 102 -11.88 24.70 -4.83
C LEU A 102 -10.49 24.01 -4.77
N PRO A 103 -9.65 24.11 -5.83
CA PRO A 103 -8.36 23.45 -5.86
C PRO A 103 -7.39 23.91 -4.77
N ALA A 104 -7.48 25.19 -4.35
CA ALA A 104 -6.65 25.71 -3.26
C ALA A 104 -7.00 25.07 -1.90
N ALA A 105 -8.29 24.84 -1.63
CA ALA A 105 -8.73 24.14 -0.43
C ALA A 105 -8.27 22.68 -0.46
N LYS A 106 -8.41 22.01 -1.61
CA LYS A 106 -7.95 20.63 -1.83
C LYS A 106 -6.46 20.46 -1.51
N ARG A 107 -5.61 21.41 -1.94
CA ARG A 107 -4.17 21.44 -1.60
C ARG A 107 -3.90 21.61 -0.10
N HIS A 108 -4.70 22.39 0.62
CA HIS A 108 -4.55 22.51 2.08
C HIS A 108 -4.84 21.18 2.77
N VAL A 109 -5.90 20.48 2.35
CA VAL A 109 -6.22 19.16 2.92
C VAL A 109 -5.15 18.13 2.56
N GLU A 110 -4.63 18.16 1.34
CA GLU A 110 -3.51 17.32 0.91
C GLU A 110 -2.27 17.51 1.80
N LEU A 111 -1.91 18.75 2.10
CA LEU A 111 -0.80 19.08 3.00
C LEU A 111 -1.06 18.62 4.44
N PHE A 112 -2.28 18.78 4.94
CA PHE A 112 -2.68 18.29 6.26
C PHE A 112 -2.52 16.75 6.34
N ILE A 113 -3.08 16.01 5.37
CA ILE A 113 -2.98 14.55 5.30
C ILE A 113 -1.51 14.10 5.23
N TRP A 114 -0.68 14.81 4.47
CA TRP A 114 0.76 14.50 4.39
C TRP A 114 1.48 14.68 5.72
N THR A 115 1.24 15.81 6.40
CA THR A 115 2.05 16.26 7.55
C THR A 115 1.63 15.67 8.89
N THR A 116 0.36 15.30 9.05
CA THR A 116 -0.10 14.67 10.28
C THR A 116 0.28 13.18 10.34
N SER A 117 0.50 12.68 11.55
CA SER A 117 0.70 11.25 11.83
C SER A 117 -0.61 10.49 12.02
N GLU A 118 -1.76 11.17 11.98
CA GLU A 118 -3.09 10.54 12.14
C GLU A 118 -3.47 9.63 10.97
N PHE A 119 -2.93 9.87 9.77
CA PHE A 119 -3.14 9.02 8.59
C PHE A 119 -1.99 8.04 8.42
N SER A 120 -2.32 6.75 8.29
CA SER A 120 -1.35 5.74 7.87
C SER A 120 -0.92 5.98 6.42
N SER A 121 0.21 5.40 5.98
CA SER A 121 0.60 5.53 4.56
C SER A 121 -0.42 4.88 3.62
N LEU A 122 -1.15 3.85 4.08
CA LEU A 122 -2.24 3.26 3.31
C LEU A 122 -3.42 4.23 3.17
N ASP A 123 -3.79 4.94 4.24
CA ASP A 123 -4.81 5.99 4.14
C ASP A 123 -4.36 7.07 3.16
N LYS A 124 -3.12 7.54 3.26
CA LYS A 124 -2.55 8.53 2.34
C LYS A 124 -2.66 8.09 0.88
N LEU A 125 -2.36 6.83 0.57
CA LEU A 125 -2.54 6.25 -0.77
C LEU A 125 -4.01 6.23 -1.20
N VAL A 126 -4.92 5.77 -0.33
CA VAL A 126 -6.36 5.71 -0.63
C VAL A 126 -6.92 7.11 -0.90
N PHE A 127 -6.58 8.09 -0.06
CA PHE A 127 -6.98 9.49 -0.25
C PHE A 127 -6.40 10.07 -1.55
N ALA A 128 -5.11 9.82 -1.80
CA ALA A 128 -4.46 10.35 -2.97
C ALA A 128 -5.04 9.81 -4.27
N ASP A 129 -5.34 8.52 -4.31
CA ASP A 129 -5.97 7.86 -5.45
C ASP A 129 -7.42 8.32 -5.63
N LYS A 130 -8.23 8.24 -4.56
CA LYS A 130 -9.67 8.55 -4.62
C LYS A 130 -9.95 10.00 -5.02
N TYR A 131 -9.11 10.93 -4.56
CA TYR A 131 -9.30 12.36 -4.78
C TYR A 131 -8.28 12.94 -5.77
N ASN A 132 -7.51 12.14 -6.51
CA ASN A 132 -6.51 12.66 -7.46
C ASN A 132 -5.56 13.70 -6.82
N LEU A 133 -4.98 13.37 -5.66
CA LEU A 133 -4.00 14.21 -4.97
C LEU A 133 -2.60 13.82 -5.43
N ASP A 134 -2.21 14.30 -6.61
CA ASP A 134 -1.00 13.84 -7.31
C ASP A 134 0.28 14.03 -6.49
N THR A 135 0.38 15.12 -5.70
CA THR A 135 1.59 15.39 -4.90
C THR A 135 1.69 14.42 -3.73
N LEU A 136 0.57 14.15 -3.05
CA LEU A 136 0.49 13.16 -2.00
C LEU A 136 0.75 11.76 -2.55
N LEU A 137 0.20 11.43 -3.72
CA LEU A 137 0.41 10.15 -4.37
C LEU A 137 1.89 9.94 -4.66
N GLN A 138 2.52 10.90 -5.34
CA GLN A 138 3.93 10.83 -5.71
C GLN A 138 4.81 10.68 -4.46
N LYS A 139 4.62 11.54 -3.45
CA LYS A 139 5.43 11.50 -2.23
C LYS A 139 5.25 10.19 -1.44
N THR A 140 4.03 9.67 -1.40
CA THR A 140 3.75 8.42 -0.68
C THR A 140 4.36 7.21 -1.42
N LEU A 141 4.37 7.23 -2.77
CA LEU A 141 5.04 6.22 -3.58
C LEU A 141 6.58 6.32 -3.51
N GLU A 142 7.13 7.53 -3.44
CA GLU A 142 8.58 7.73 -3.23
C GLU A 142 9.03 7.12 -1.91
N LEU A 143 8.29 7.34 -0.81
CA LEU A 143 8.55 6.69 0.47
C LEU A 143 8.48 5.16 0.36
N TYR A 144 7.50 4.64 -0.40
CA TYR A 144 7.37 3.19 -0.65
C TYR A 144 8.64 2.61 -1.28
N ALA A 145 9.17 3.27 -2.30
CA ALA A 145 10.37 2.83 -3.00
C ALA A 145 11.63 2.88 -2.12
N THR A 146 11.71 3.84 -1.18
CA THR A 146 12.92 4.05 -0.37
C THR A 146 12.95 3.31 0.96
N GLU A 147 11.80 3.10 1.60
CA GLU A 147 11.78 2.67 3.01
C GLU A 147 11.50 1.17 3.22
N GLN A 148 11.02 0.43 2.19
CA GLN A 148 10.87 -1.06 2.08
C GLN A 148 10.42 -1.87 3.32
N LYS A 149 10.02 -1.24 4.44
CA LYS A 149 9.91 -1.92 5.73
C LYS A 149 8.53 -1.91 6.37
N GLU A 150 7.61 -1.03 5.95
CA GLU A 150 6.38 -0.81 6.74
C GLU A 150 5.08 -1.36 6.15
N PHE A 151 5.07 -1.92 4.93
CA PHE A 151 3.79 -2.24 4.27
C PHE A 151 3.69 -3.65 3.66
N TYR A 152 4.32 -4.67 4.29
CA TYR A 152 4.05 -6.10 4.03
C TYR A 152 2.60 -6.55 4.31
N HIS A 153 1.70 -5.61 4.60
CA HIS A 153 0.30 -5.84 4.94
C HIS A 153 -0.67 -5.20 3.93
N LEU A 154 -0.28 -5.10 2.65
CA LEU A 154 -1.22 -4.75 1.57
C LEU A 154 -2.36 -5.78 1.42
N ASP A 155 -2.29 -6.92 2.11
CA ASP A 155 -3.36 -7.93 2.19
C ASP A 155 -4.51 -7.59 3.15
N TYR A 156 -4.45 -6.46 3.85
CA TYR A 156 -5.58 -6.00 4.68
C TYR A 156 -6.53 -5.03 3.97
N SER A 157 -7.79 -5.10 4.42
CA SER A 157 -9.04 -4.48 3.92
C SER A 157 -8.98 -3.16 3.12
N PRO A 158 -8.18 -2.13 3.47
CA PRO A 158 -8.24 -0.85 2.75
C PRO A 158 -7.57 -0.84 1.37
N ALA A 159 -6.61 -1.74 1.08
CA ALA A 159 -5.98 -1.83 -0.24
C ALA A 159 -6.98 -2.20 -1.36
N ARG A 160 -8.13 -2.79 -0.99
CA ARG A 160 -9.23 -3.05 -1.93
C ARG A 160 -9.80 -1.76 -2.51
N LEU A 161 -9.73 -0.65 -1.77
CA LEU A 161 -10.24 0.67 -2.16
C LEU A 161 -9.35 1.37 -3.20
N LEU A 162 -8.12 0.89 -3.42
CA LEU A 162 -7.23 1.43 -4.45
C LEU A 162 -7.72 1.06 -5.85
N SER A 163 -7.54 1.99 -6.78
CA SER A 163 -7.79 1.81 -8.21
C SER A 163 -6.92 0.69 -8.78
N THR A 164 -7.40 0.05 -9.85
CA THR A 164 -6.62 -0.98 -10.56
C THR A 164 -5.32 -0.40 -11.13
N GLU A 165 -5.34 0.86 -11.55
CA GLU A 165 -4.15 1.56 -12.06
C GLU A 165 -3.09 1.73 -10.96
N LEU A 166 -3.49 2.19 -9.77
CA LEU A 166 -2.55 2.34 -8.67
C LEU A 166 -2.04 0.99 -8.15
N LYS A 167 -2.89 -0.04 -8.12
CA LYS A 167 -2.47 -1.41 -7.80
C LYS A 167 -1.39 -1.90 -8.75
N ALA A 168 -1.53 -1.65 -10.05
CA ALA A 168 -0.51 -2.01 -11.04
C ALA A 168 0.80 -1.23 -10.82
N LYS A 169 0.73 0.08 -10.57
CA LYS A 169 1.91 0.90 -10.26
C LYS A 169 2.63 0.42 -9.00
N LEU A 170 1.90 0.09 -7.93
CA LEU A 170 2.47 -0.46 -6.71
C LEU A 170 3.14 -1.80 -6.96
N PHE A 171 2.51 -2.68 -7.75
CA PHE A 171 3.09 -3.96 -8.12
C PHE A 171 4.38 -3.81 -8.94
N ASP A 172 4.42 -2.87 -9.89
CA ASP A 172 5.63 -2.56 -10.64
C ASP A 172 6.72 -1.99 -9.73
N ILE A 173 6.38 -1.09 -8.81
CA ILE A 173 7.32 -0.54 -7.82
C ILE A 173 7.85 -1.65 -6.91
N ILE A 174 7.00 -2.56 -6.44
CA ILE A 174 7.41 -3.74 -5.66
C ILE A 174 8.43 -4.56 -6.46
N LYS A 175 8.07 -4.95 -7.69
CA LYS A 175 8.95 -5.71 -8.60
C LYS A 175 10.26 -5.00 -8.93
N MET A 176 10.25 -3.67 -9.03
CA MET A 176 11.44 -2.87 -9.30
C MET A 176 12.27 -2.62 -8.04
N SER A 177 11.64 -2.65 -6.86
CA SER A 177 12.26 -2.53 -5.53
C SER A 177 12.82 -3.85 -5.01
N GLU A 178 12.39 -4.97 -5.59
CA GLU A 178 13.14 -6.22 -5.63
C GLU A 178 14.46 -5.95 -6.40
N THR A 179 15.39 -5.23 -5.79
CA THR A 179 16.81 -5.53 -6.00
C THR A 179 16.96 -7.04 -5.77
N PRO A 180 17.88 -7.75 -6.46
CA PRO A 180 18.12 -9.15 -6.17
C PRO A 180 18.69 -9.25 -4.76
N GLU A 181 17.82 -9.18 -3.74
CA GLU A 181 17.95 -10.00 -2.57
C GLU A 181 18.23 -11.37 -3.15
N MET A 182 19.46 -11.82 -2.93
CA MET A 182 19.81 -13.21 -3.06
C MET A 182 18.63 -13.98 -2.46
N SER A 183 17.81 -14.63 -3.29
CA SER A 183 16.51 -15.15 -2.84
C SER A 183 16.74 -15.94 -1.56
N ILE A 184 15.79 -15.99 -0.62
CA ILE A 184 15.97 -16.73 0.65
C ILE A 184 16.59 -18.13 0.45
N TYR A 185 16.36 -18.74 -0.72
CA TYR A 185 17.02 -19.94 -1.19
C TYR A 185 18.49 -19.74 -1.62
N GLU A 186 18.81 -18.75 -2.44
CA GLU A 186 20.21 -18.47 -2.82
C GLU A 186 21.09 -18.15 -1.61
N SER A 187 20.56 -17.49 -0.57
CA SER A 187 21.31 -17.23 0.67
C SER A 187 21.44 -18.49 1.52
N ALA A 188 20.35 -19.25 1.69
CA ALA A 188 20.37 -20.51 2.44
C ALA A 188 21.27 -21.58 1.81
N PHE A 189 21.45 -21.54 0.48
CA PHE A 189 22.24 -22.50 -0.29
C PHE A 189 23.44 -21.86 -0.99
N ALA A 190 23.95 -20.75 -0.47
CA ALA A 190 25.19 -20.13 -0.93
C ALA A 190 26.39 -21.05 -0.64
N LYS A 191 27.44 -20.96 -1.47
CA LYS A 191 28.69 -21.69 -1.24
C LYS A 191 29.30 -21.28 0.10
N SER A 192 29.57 -22.25 0.95
CA SER A 192 30.31 -22.06 2.20
C SER A 192 31.39 -23.14 2.37
N ASP A 193 32.25 -22.97 3.38
CA ASP A 193 33.27 -23.96 3.74
C ASP A 193 32.68 -25.31 4.20
N GLU A 194 31.37 -25.33 4.51
CA GLU A 194 30.64 -26.53 4.94
C GLU A 194 29.97 -27.29 3.77
N THR A 195 29.97 -26.71 2.57
CA THR A 195 29.30 -27.30 1.38
C THR A 195 30.29 -28.02 0.46
N ASP A 196 29.95 -29.23 0.02
CA ASP A 196 30.83 -30.14 -0.75
C ASP A 196 30.13 -30.82 -1.95
N ALA A 197 28.88 -30.43 -2.23
CA ALA A 197 28.13 -30.75 -3.44
C ALA A 197 27.36 -29.54 -3.96
N ILE A 198 27.03 -29.57 -5.25
CA ILE A 198 26.08 -28.67 -5.89
C ILE A 198 24.97 -29.52 -6.49
N LEU A 199 23.73 -29.29 -6.04
CA LEU A 199 22.53 -29.84 -6.67
C LEU A 199 21.95 -28.78 -7.62
N VAL A 200 21.50 -29.19 -8.80
CA VAL A 200 20.94 -28.29 -9.82
C VAL A 200 19.50 -28.68 -10.11
N VAL A 201 18.57 -27.76 -9.87
CA VAL A 201 17.15 -27.92 -10.22
C VAL A 201 16.82 -26.86 -11.26
N GLY A 202 16.54 -27.28 -12.50
CA GLY A 202 16.43 -26.35 -13.63
C GLY A 202 17.74 -25.60 -13.89
N GLN A 203 17.74 -24.28 -13.69
CA GLN A 203 18.94 -23.43 -13.83
C GLN A 203 19.53 -22.98 -12.48
N LYS A 204 18.89 -23.36 -11.37
CA LYS A 204 19.25 -22.88 -10.02
C LYS A 204 20.16 -23.88 -9.32
N LYS A 205 21.14 -23.36 -8.58
CA LYS A 205 22.17 -24.14 -7.89
C LYS A 205 21.96 -24.09 -6.39
N LEU A 206 22.05 -25.25 -5.74
CA LEU A 206 21.96 -25.41 -4.29
C LEU A 206 23.27 -26.00 -3.78
N HIS A 207 24.07 -25.21 -3.06
CA HIS A 207 25.26 -25.74 -2.39
C HIS A 207 24.85 -26.49 -1.13
N VAL A 208 25.29 -27.74 -1.00
CA VAL A 208 24.82 -28.65 0.06
C VAL A 208 25.97 -29.42 0.71
N ASN A 209 25.71 -29.96 1.90
CA ASN A 209 26.61 -30.86 2.62
C ASN A 209 26.19 -32.34 2.41
N LYS A 210 27.01 -33.11 1.68
CA LYS A 210 26.77 -34.52 1.33
C LYS A 210 26.60 -35.39 2.57
N THR A 211 27.41 -35.15 3.60
CA THR A 211 27.40 -35.96 4.83
C THR A 211 26.08 -35.78 5.58
N LEU A 212 25.63 -34.53 5.74
CA LEU A 212 24.39 -34.18 6.42
C LEU A 212 23.17 -34.71 5.67
N LEU A 213 23.13 -34.53 4.34
CA LEU A 213 22.06 -35.07 3.51
C LEU A 213 22.05 -36.61 3.51
N SER A 214 23.21 -37.27 3.41
CA SER A 214 23.31 -38.74 3.46
C SER A 214 22.91 -39.32 4.82
N HIS A 215 23.12 -38.57 5.90
CA HIS A 215 22.73 -38.97 7.24
C HIS A 215 21.21 -38.99 7.41
N HIS A 216 20.52 -38.05 6.77
CA HIS A 216 19.08 -37.85 6.91
C HIS A 216 18.25 -38.43 5.74
N SER A 217 18.88 -38.89 4.66
CA SER A 217 18.19 -39.44 3.48
C SER A 217 18.98 -40.57 2.82
N ASP A 218 18.36 -41.74 2.71
CA ASP A 218 18.90 -42.88 1.96
C ASP A 218 19.01 -42.58 0.46
N TYR A 219 18.14 -41.70 -0.07
CA TYR A 219 18.23 -41.24 -1.45
C TYR A 219 19.56 -40.51 -1.68
N PHE A 220 19.87 -39.50 -0.86
CA PHE A 220 21.14 -38.76 -0.98
C PHE A 220 22.35 -39.63 -0.66
N LYS A 221 22.23 -40.56 0.30
CA LYS A 221 23.29 -41.52 0.59
C LYS A 221 23.64 -42.38 -0.63
N LYS A 222 22.64 -42.84 -1.38
CA LYS A 222 22.82 -43.59 -2.64
C LYS A 222 23.31 -42.68 -3.76
N LEU A 223 22.77 -41.47 -3.90
CA LEU A 223 23.19 -40.50 -4.91
C LEU A 223 24.68 -40.16 -4.80
N PHE A 224 25.18 -39.94 -3.58
CA PHE A 224 26.56 -39.52 -3.35
C PHE A 224 27.57 -40.66 -3.21
N ASN A 225 27.13 -41.86 -2.78
CA ASN A 225 28.05 -42.98 -2.51
C ASN A 225 27.82 -44.22 -3.38
N GLY A 226 26.74 -44.26 -4.17
CA GLY A 226 26.42 -45.37 -5.05
C GLY A 226 27.25 -45.40 -6.33
N ASP A 227 27.01 -46.41 -7.16
CA ASP A 227 27.67 -46.62 -8.45
C ASP A 227 26.89 -45.92 -9.59
N PHE A 228 26.58 -44.64 -9.39
CA PHE A 228 25.88 -43.79 -10.36
C PHE A 228 26.87 -42.84 -11.05
N LYS A 229 26.58 -42.41 -12.28
CA LYS A 229 27.46 -41.52 -13.05
C LYS A 229 27.53 -40.12 -12.44
N GLU A 230 26.43 -39.72 -11.82
CA GLU A 230 26.15 -38.46 -11.16
C GLU A 230 27.07 -38.23 -9.96
N ARG A 231 27.52 -39.30 -9.30
CA ARG A 231 28.41 -39.23 -8.13
C ARG A 231 29.70 -38.45 -8.38
N SER A 232 30.23 -38.53 -9.59
CA SER A 232 31.47 -37.85 -10.01
C SER A 232 31.23 -36.48 -10.66
N MET A 233 29.98 -36.05 -10.80
CA MET A 233 29.68 -34.78 -11.44
C MET A 233 29.99 -33.60 -10.50
N PRO A 234 30.54 -32.50 -11.03
CA PRO A 234 30.75 -31.28 -10.25
C PRO A 234 29.42 -30.61 -9.86
N GLU A 235 28.39 -30.81 -10.67
CA GLU A 235 27.03 -30.31 -10.48
C GLU A 235 26.06 -31.46 -10.77
N ILE A 236 25.21 -31.81 -9.81
CA ILE A 236 24.34 -32.98 -9.87
C ILE A 236 22.92 -32.51 -10.22
N PRO A 237 22.38 -32.84 -11.41
CA PRO A 237 21.02 -32.47 -11.77
C PRO A 237 20.02 -33.26 -10.93
N ILE A 238 18.97 -32.57 -10.49
CA ILE A 238 17.78 -33.14 -9.86
C ILE A 238 16.60 -32.80 -10.76
N GLU A 239 16.02 -33.84 -11.34
CA GLU A 239 14.91 -33.75 -12.28
C GLU A 239 13.56 -33.99 -11.58
N ASP A 240 12.47 -33.57 -12.21
CA ASP A 240 11.08 -33.80 -11.77
C ASP A 240 10.72 -33.28 -10.37
N VAL A 241 11.34 -32.17 -9.97
CA VAL A 241 10.99 -31.44 -8.75
C VAL A 241 10.87 -29.95 -9.00
N GLU A 242 9.89 -29.31 -8.36
CA GLU A 242 9.79 -27.86 -8.31
C GLU A 242 10.87 -27.30 -7.36
N PHE A 243 11.55 -26.23 -7.79
CA PHE A 243 12.71 -25.68 -7.08
C PHE A 243 12.38 -25.28 -5.64
N GLU A 244 11.29 -24.53 -5.44
CA GLU A 244 10.96 -23.99 -4.13
C GLU A 244 10.60 -25.09 -3.13
N ASP A 245 9.83 -26.09 -3.55
CA ASP A 245 9.45 -27.22 -2.71
C ASP A 245 10.68 -28.04 -2.32
N PHE A 246 11.56 -28.31 -3.29
CA PHE A 246 12.80 -29.04 -3.05
C PHE A 246 13.77 -28.28 -2.15
N ALA A 247 13.97 -26.99 -2.39
CA ALA A 247 14.85 -26.15 -1.59
C ALA A 247 14.31 -25.96 -0.17
N THR A 248 12.99 -25.78 0.00
CA THR A 248 12.35 -25.70 1.32
C THR A 248 12.54 -26.99 2.09
N LEU A 249 12.30 -28.16 1.47
CA LEU A 249 12.54 -29.46 2.10
C LEU A 249 14.01 -29.65 2.51
N LEU A 250 14.95 -29.31 1.62
CA LEU A 250 16.38 -29.42 1.92
C LEU A 250 16.82 -28.53 3.08
N SER A 251 16.22 -27.34 3.20
CA SER A 251 16.51 -26.40 4.28
C SER A 251 16.19 -27.02 5.66
N LEU A 252 15.11 -27.82 5.73
CA LEU A 252 14.76 -28.59 6.93
C LEU A 252 15.81 -29.65 7.27
N VAL A 253 16.29 -30.37 6.25
CA VAL A 253 17.31 -31.44 6.42
C VAL A 253 18.64 -30.86 6.88
N GLN A 254 18.99 -29.67 6.38
CA GLN A 254 20.21 -28.97 6.78
C GLN A 254 20.08 -28.23 8.12
N ARG A 255 18.92 -28.32 8.79
CA ARG A 255 18.61 -27.64 10.06
C ARG A 255 18.70 -26.12 9.96
N ASN A 256 18.45 -25.57 8.77
CA ASN A 256 18.31 -24.15 8.51
C ASN A 256 16.96 -23.90 7.82
N PRO A 257 15.84 -24.03 8.55
CA PRO A 257 14.51 -24.05 7.94
C PRO A 257 14.17 -22.69 7.32
N ILE A 258 13.80 -22.71 6.04
CA ILE A 258 13.19 -21.57 5.38
C ILE A 258 11.70 -21.57 5.75
N VAL A 259 11.26 -20.52 6.44
CA VAL A 259 9.84 -20.31 6.74
C VAL A 259 9.17 -19.78 5.49
N VAL A 260 8.19 -20.51 4.99
CA VAL A 260 7.34 -20.09 3.87
C VAL A 260 5.95 -19.82 4.44
N GLU A 261 5.35 -18.69 4.09
CA GLU A 261 4.00 -18.33 4.54
C GLU A 261 2.94 -19.37 4.12
N ASP A 262 1.90 -19.49 4.94
CA ASP A 262 0.91 -20.58 4.96
C ASP A 262 0.15 -20.74 3.63
N ASP A 263 0.65 -21.60 2.75
CA ASP A 263 -0.10 -22.17 1.63
C ASP A 263 -0.33 -23.68 1.85
N PHE A 264 -1.60 -24.04 2.03
CA PHE A 264 -2.04 -25.42 2.28
C PHE A 264 -1.69 -26.36 1.11
N GLU A 265 -1.66 -25.85 -0.13
CA GLU A 265 -1.28 -26.63 -1.32
C GLU A 265 0.23 -26.90 -1.34
N LYS A 266 1.04 -25.91 -0.93
CA LYS A 266 2.49 -26.03 -0.79
C LYS A 266 2.87 -27.05 0.30
N PHE A 267 2.12 -27.10 1.40
CA PHE A 267 2.33 -28.10 2.46
C PHE A 267 2.11 -29.55 1.97
N GLU A 268 1.07 -29.81 1.18
CA GLU A 268 0.80 -31.15 0.63
C GLU A 268 1.86 -31.60 -0.38
N ASN A 269 2.37 -30.69 -1.22
CA ASN A 269 3.45 -30.98 -2.16
C ASN A 269 4.78 -31.26 -1.42
N LEU A 270 5.09 -30.49 -0.38
CA LEU A 270 6.23 -30.76 0.51
C LEU A 270 6.13 -32.11 1.19
N LEU A 271 4.94 -32.52 1.66
CA LEU A 271 4.73 -33.85 2.25
C LEU A 271 4.91 -34.98 1.24
N LYS A 272 4.44 -34.82 0.00
CA LYS A 272 4.67 -35.81 -1.07
C LYS A 272 6.16 -35.95 -1.39
N LEU A 273 6.86 -34.82 -1.52
CA LEU A 273 8.28 -34.78 -1.82
C LEU A 273 9.12 -35.34 -0.66
N ALA A 274 8.80 -34.99 0.59
CA ALA A 274 9.41 -35.57 1.77
C ALA A 274 9.25 -37.09 1.80
N ARG A 275 8.09 -37.62 1.40
CA ARG A 275 7.87 -39.08 1.32
C ARG A 275 8.72 -39.73 0.21
N SER A 276 8.94 -39.08 -0.93
CA SER A 276 9.78 -39.68 -1.99
C SER A 276 11.28 -39.62 -1.65
N ILE A 277 11.75 -38.52 -1.05
CA ILE A 277 13.17 -38.27 -0.78
C ILE A 277 13.63 -38.84 0.58
N LEU A 278 12.79 -38.81 1.61
CA LEU A 278 13.16 -39.25 2.97
C LEU A 278 12.72 -40.69 3.28
N ASN A 279 11.66 -41.23 2.65
CA ASN A 279 11.13 -42.58 2.96
C ASN A 279 11.48 -43.68 1.94
N ALA A 280 12.48 -43.49 1.06
CA ALA A 280 12.89 -44.47 0.04
C ALA A 280 13.57 -45.77 0.59
N SER A 281 13.21 -46.23 1.80
CA SER A 281 13.71 -47.50 2.37
C SER A 281 12.76 -48.70 2.19
N ARG A 282 11.62 -48.56 1.50
CA ARG A 282 10.71 -49.69 1.23
C ARG A 282 10.17 -49.71 -0.20
N ARG A 283 11.02 -50.02 -1.17
CA ARG A 283 10.73 -50.97 -2.28
C ARG A 283 11.91 -51.03 -3.25
N ASN A 284 12.48 -52.23 -3.38
CA ASN A 284 13.16 -52.66 -4.60
C ASN A 284 12.14 -52.57 -5.74
N THR A 285 12.36 -51.69 -6.72
CA THR A 285 12.05 -51.89 -8.14
C THR A 285 12.47 -50.65 -8.93
N THR A 286 13.05 -50.90 -10.09
CA THR A 286 13.34 -49.99 -11.21
C THR A 286 12.36 -48.83 -11.37
N TRP A 287 12.86 -47.60 -11.41
CA TRP A 287 12.10 -46.41 -11.76
C TRP A 287 12.19 -46.17 -13.27
N ASN A 288 11.05 -46.25 -13.95
CA ASN A 288 10.83 -45.52 -15.20
C ASN A 288 10.03 -44.28 -14.82
N PHE A 289 10.50 -43.12 -15.28
CA PHE A 289 9.81 -41.83 -15.22
C PHE A 289 8.54 -41.84 -16.08
#